data_AF-A0A3D3XAY3-F1
#
_entry.id   AF-A0A3D3XAY3-F1
#
_cell.length_a   1.000
_cell.length_b   1.000
_cell.length_c   1.000
_cell.angle_alpha   90.00
_cell.angle_beta   90.00
_cell.angle_gamma   90.00
#
_symmetry.space_group_name_H-M   'P 1'
#
loop_
_entity.id
_entity.type
_entity.pdbx_description
1 polymer ?
#
loop_
_entity_poly.entity_id
_entity_poly.type
_entity_poly.pdbx_seq_one_letter_code
_entity_poly.pdbx_strand_id
1 'polypeptide(L)' 'LEENLNLRGDLAEEIWFYTDSQNDLPLLERSDHPIVVEPDDRLREIAQNSGWKIIM' A
#
# COMPACT_ATOMS: atom_id res chain seq x y z
N LEU A 1 36.46 5.96 -21.91
CA LEU A 1 35.74 6.52 -20.74
C LEU A 1 34.26 6.39 -21.06
N GLU A 2 33.74 5.17 -20.96
CA GLU A 2 32.33 4.89 -21.17
C GLU A 2 31.74 4.53 -19.82
N GLU A 3 31.19 5.51 -19.13
CA GLU A 3 30.19 5.27 -18.10
C GLU A 3 28.84 5.63 -18.71
N ASN A 4 28.29 4.69 -19.48
CA ASN A 4 26.85 4.68 -19.74
C ASN A 4 26.18 4.28 -18.41
N LEU A 5 25.84 5.30 -17.60
CA LEU A 5 24.84 5.13 -16.55
C LEU A 5 23.57 4.64 -17.24
N ASN A 6 23.27 3.36 -17.03
CA ASN A 6 22.06 2.69 -17.46
C ASN A 6 20.87 3.34 -16.73
N LEU A 7 20.43 4.51 -17.19
CA LEU A 7 19.35 5.32 -16.61
C LEU A 7 17.97 4.86 -17.09
N ARG A 8 17.82 3.59 -17.47
CA ARG A 8 16.56 3.02 -17.95
C ARG A 8 16.31 1.65 -17.34
N GLY A 9 15.31 1.59 -16.46
CA GLY A 9 14.30 0.54 -16.61
C GLY A 9 13.85 -0.28 -15.40
N ASP A 10 14.50 -0.20 -14.24
CA ASP A 10 14.26 -1.19 -13.17
C ASP A 10 13.69 -0.63 -11.85
N LEU A 11 13.18 0.61 -11.83
CA LEU A 11 12.44 1.09 -10.67
C LEU A 11 11.04 0.48 -10.74
N ALA A 12 10.84 -0.68 -10.10
CA ALA A 12 9.50 -1.15 -9.80
C ALA A 12 8.77 -0.02 -9.05
N GLU A 13 7.72 0.53 -9.65
CA GLU A 13 6.89 1.56 -9.02
C GLU A 13 6.07 0.87 -7.92
N GLU A 14 6.56 0.94 -6.68
CA GLU A 14 5.82 0.44 -5.52
C GLU A 14 4.63 1.36 -5.23
N ILE A 15 3.46 0.76 -5.03
CA ILE A 15 2.21 1.45 -4.74
C ILE A 15 1.99 1.45 -3.23
N TRP A 16 2.05 2.63 -2.64
CA TRP A 16 1.60 2.88 -1.28
C TRP A 16 0.16 3.35 -1.30
N PHE A 17 -0.70 2.73 -0.50
CA PHE A 17 -2.12 3.06 -0.48
C PHE A 17 -2.62 3.26 0.95
N TYR A 18 -3.25 4.41 1.17
CA TYR A 18 -3.79 4.83 2.46
C TYR A 18 -5.30 4.93 2.34
N THR A 19 -6.05 4.30 3.24
CA THR A 19 -7.52 4.44 3.28
C THR A 19 -8.07 4.35 4.69
N ASP A 20 -9.12 5.10 4.95
CA ASP A 20 -9.97 5.03 6.14
C ASP A 20 -11.32 4.34 5.86
N SER A 21 -11.51 3.83 4.63
CA SER A 21 -12.79 3.36 4.13
C SER A 21 -12.72 1.95 3.58
N GLN A 22 -13.69 1.12 3.99
CA GLN A 22 -13.86 -0.24 3.45
C GLN A 22 -14.18 -0.25 1.95
N ASN A 23 -14.65 0.86 1.39
CA ASN A 23 -14.96 0.96 -0.03
C ASN A 23 -13.72 0.78 -0.91
N ASP A 24 -12.54 1.09 -0.37
CA ASP A 24 -11.28 1.03 -1.11
C ASP A 24 -10.56 -0.31 -0.97
N LEU A 25 -11.12 -1.31 -0.26
CA LEU A 25 -10.51 -2.63 -0.08
C LEU A 25 -10.01 -3.24 -1.40
N PRO A 26 -10.77 -3.22 -2.51
CA PRO A 26 -10.29 -3.78 -3.78
C PRO A 26 -9.04 -3.07 -4.34
N LEU A 27 -8.83 -1.80 -4.01
CA LEU A 27 -7.63 -1.04 -4.41
C LEU A 27 -6.48 -1.22 -3.42
N LEU A 28 -6.79 -1.21 -2.12
CA LEU A 28 -5.85 -1.45 -1.04
C LEU A 28 -5.17 -2.82 -1.19
N GLU A 29 -5.94 -3.86 -1.53
CA GLU A 29 -5.44 -5.23 -1.78
C GLU A 29 -4.45 -5.33 -2.95
N ARG A 30 -4.46 -4.35 -3.87
CA ARG A 30 -3.57 -4.30 -5.04
C ARG A 30 -2.31 -3.48 -4.80
N SER A 31 -2.18 -2.85 -3.63
CA SER A 31 -1.03 -2.04 -3.26
C SER A 31 0.09 -2.88 -2.66
N ASP A 32 1.33 -2.47 -2.87
CA ASP A 32 2.50 -3.11 -2.27
C ASP A 32 2.59 -2.79 -0.77
N HIS A 33 2.16 -1.59 -0.39
CA HIS A 33 2.21 -1.09 0.99
C HIS A 33 0.84 -0.59 1.45
N PRO A 34 -0.07 -1.50 1.84
CA PRO A 34 -1.41 -1.16 2.32
C PRO A 34 -1.38 -0.60 3.75
N ILE A 35 -1.99 0.56 3.93
CA ILE A 35 -2.07 1.27 5.20
C ILE A 35 -3.52 1.72 5.45
N VAL A 36 -4.06 1.30 6.58
CA VAL A 36 -5.39 1.67 7.04
C VAL A 36 -5.28 2.80 8.06
N VAL A 37 -6.04 3.87 7.88
CA VAL A 37 -6.01 5.08 8.71
C VAL A 37 -7.33 5.20 9.43
N GLU A 38 -7.33 5.38 10.75
CA GLU A 38 -8.52 5.62 11.56
C GLU A 38 -9.71 4.67 11.28
N PRO A 39 -9.49 3.33 11.26
CA PRO A 39 -10.53 2.41 10.87
C PRO A 39 -11.67 2.34 11.88
N ASP A 40 -12.89 2.20 11.36
CA ASP A 40 -14.01 1.67 12.14
C ASP A 40 -13.75 0.21 12.57
N ASP A 41 -14.59 -0.33 13.45
CA ASP A 41 -14.36 -1.66 14.03
C ASP A 41 -14.26 -2.77 12.99
N ARG A 42 -15.04 -2.67 11.91
CA ARG A 42 -15.04 -3.66 10.84
C ARG A 42 -13.81 -3.56 9.94
N LEU A 43 -13.39 -2.35 9.58
CA LEU A 43 -12.15 -2.14 8.81
C LEU A 43 -10.92 -2.52 9.65
N ARG A 44 -10.97 -2.29 10.97
CA ARG A 44 -9.92 -2.71 11.90
C ARG A 44 -9.78 -4.23 11.93
N GLU A 45 -10.88 -4.96 12.02
CA GLU A 45 -10.87 -6.43 11.98
C GLU A 45 -10.28 -6.94 10.66
N ILE A 46 -10.69 -6.36 9.53
CA ILE A 46 -10.15 -6.72 8.20
C ILE A 46 -8.64 -6.45 8.14
N ALA A 47 -8.21 -5.25 8.54
CA ALA A 47 -6.79 -4.87 8.53
C ALA A 47 -5.93 -5.78 9.42
N GLN A 48 -6.43 -6.15 10.60
CA GLN A 48 -5.75 -7.08 11.51
C GLN A 48 -5.64 -8.49 10.92
N ASN A 49 -6.72 -8.99 10.32
CA ASN A 49 -6.74 -10.31 9.68
C ASN A 49 -5.84 -10.36 8.44
N SER A 50 -5.74 -9.27 7.69
CA SER A 50 -4.87 -9.13 6.51
C SER A 50 -3.42 -8.76 6.85
N GLY A 51 -3.11 -8.42 8.11
CA GLY A 51 -1.78 -7.98 8.54
C GLY A 51 -1.38 -6.59 8.02
N TRP A 52 -2.35 -5.75 7.62
CA TRP A 52 -2.09 -4.40 7.13
C TRP A 52 -1.74 -3.44 8.27
N LYS A 53 -0.90 -2.45 7.97
CA LYS A 53 -0.52 -1.43 8.95
C LYS A 53 -1.73 -0.55 9.27
N ILE A 54 -1.96 -0.30 10.56
CA ILE A 54 -2.98 0.64 11.04
C ILE A 54 -2.31 1.89 11.61
N ILE A 55 -2.84 3.07 11.26
CA ILE A 55 -2.52 4.36 11.84
C ILE A 55 -3.77 4.90 12.54
N MET A 56 -3.56 5.47 13.72
CA MET A 56 -4.57 6.02 14.64
C MET A 56 -4.28 7.51 14.88
#